data_AF-A0A4Q2QS86-F1
#
_entry.id   AF-A0A4Q2QS86-F1
#
_cell.length_a   1.000
_cell.length_b   1.000
_cell.length_c   1.000
_cell.angle_alpha   90.00
_cell.angle_beta   90.00
_cell.angle_gamma   90.00
#
_symmetry.space_group_name_H-M   'P 1'
#
loop_
_entity.id
_entity.type
_entity.pdbx_description
1 polymer ?
#
loop_
_entity_poly.entity_id
_entity_poly.type
_entity_poly.pdbx_seq_one_letter_code
_entity_poly.pdbx_strand_id
1 'polypeptide(L)'
;GSIQDANDEAQFSELRTLGELTKIAWEYDVQVMIEGPGHVPMQMIRRNMTEELEHCHEAPFYTLGPLTTDIAPGYDHFTSGIGAAMIGWFGCAMLCYVTPKEHLGLPNKEDVKQGLITYKIAAHAADLAKGHPGAQIRDNAMSKARFEFRWEDQFNLALDPFTARAYHDETLPQE
;
A
#
# COMPACT_ATOMS: atom_id res chain seq x y z
N GLY A 1 -7.53 -16.40 1.25
CA GLY A 1 -7.53 -15.32 2.24
C GLY A 1 -8.95 -14.79 2.34
N SER A 2 -9.47 -14.68 3.54
CA SER A 2 -10.77 -14.04 3.80
C SER A 2 -10.66 -13.26 5.11
N ILE A 3 -11.57 -12.32 5.35
CA ILE A 3 -11.66 -11.59 6.62
C ILE A 3 -11.91 -12.54 7.81
N GLN A 4 -12.60 -13.67 7.56
CA GLN A 4 -12.91 -14.64 8.60
C GLN A 4 -11.65 -15.38 9.11
N ASP A 5 -10.67 -15.59 8.22
CA ASP A 5 -9.46 -16.37 8.52
C ASP A 5 -8.32 -15.49 9.06
N ALA A 6 -8.53 -14.17 9.11
CA ALA A 6 -7.48 -13.23 9.51
C ALA A 6 -7.00 -13.47 10.95
N ASN A 7 -5.68 -13.53 11.13
CA ASN A 7 -4.99 -13.69 12.41
C ASN A 7 -5.28 -15.03 13.10
N ASP A 8 -5.58 -16.08 12.33
CA ASP A 8 -5.75 -17.42 12.85
C ASP A 8 -4.42 -18.05 13.34
N GLU A 9 -4.53 -19.22 13.95
CA GLU A 9 -3.37 -19.94 14.49
C GLU A 9 -2.42 -20.40 13.38
N ALA A 10 -2.94 -20.76 12.21
CA ALA A 10 -2.13 -21.19 11.08
C ALA A 10 -1.21 -20.05 10.60
N GLN A 11 -1.78 -18.86 10.39
CA GLN A 11 -1.04 -17.68 9.96
C GLN A 11 0.09 -17.33 10.93
N PHE A 12 -0.20 -17.23 12.23
CA PHE A 12 0.84 -16.82 13.20
C PHE A 12 1.86 -17.93 13.50
N SER A 13 1.49 -19.20 13.35
CA SER A 13 2.46 -20.31 13.44
C SER A 13 3.49 -20.25 12.31
N GLU A 14 3.04 -19.96 11.09
CA GLU A 14 3.95 -19.74 9.96
C GLU A 14 4.85 -18.51 10.19
N LEU A 15 4.27 -17.36 10.59
CA LEU A 15 5.04 -16.14 10.86
C LEU A 15 6.19 -16.36 11.85
N ARG A 16 5.93 -17.07 12.95
CA ARG A 16 6.97 -17.40 13.95
C ARG A 16 8.06 -18.30 13.38
N THR A 17 7.67 -19.27 12.55
CA THR A 17 8.61 -20.12 11.82
C THR A 17 9.48 -19.30 10.85
N LEU A 18 8.92 -18.31 10.16
CA LEU A 18 9.68 -17.39 9.30
C LEU A 18 10.71 -16.58 10.11
N GLY A 19 10.39 -16.21 11.35
CA GLY A 19 11.34 -15.59 12.28
C GLY A 19 12.54 -16.48 12.62
N GLU A 20 12.29 -17.77 12.86
CA GLU A 20 13.38 -18.76 13.08
C GLU A 20 14.26 -18.90 11.82
N LEU A 21 13.63 -19.02 10.65
CA LEU A 21 14.33 -19.10 9.36
C LEU A 21 15.13 -17.83 9.06
N THR A 22 14.65 -16.66 9.50
CA THR A 22 15.36 -15.39 9.35
C THR A 22 16.68 -15.41 10.09
N LYS A 23 16.71 -15.90 11.34
CA LYS A 23 17.97 -16.04 12.10
C LYS A 23 18.93 -16.99 11.40
N ILE A 24 18.43 -18.14 10.93
CA ILE A 24 19.25 -19.11 10.21
C ILE A 24 19.87 -18.45 8.97
N ALA A 25 19.08 -17.76 8.15
CA ALA A 25 19.57 -17.06 6.96
C ALA A 25 20.63 -15.99 7.30
N TRP A 26 20.46 -15.25 8.39
CA TRP A 26 21.42 -14.26 8.86
C TRP A 26 22.74 -14.87 9.36
N GLU A 27 22.76 -16.12 9.84
CA GLU A 27 24.02 -16.83 10.13
C GLU A 27 24.89 -17.05 8.87
N TYR A 28 24.28 -16.98 7.69
CA TYR A 28 24.95 -17.11 6.38
C TYR A 28 25.02 -15.78 5.61
N ASP A 29 24.81 -14.64 6.28
CA ASP A 29 24.81 -13.30 5.67
C ASP A 29 23.84 -13.15 4.48
N VAL A 30 22.75 -13.92 4.45
CA VAL A 30 21.72 -13.82 3.41
C VAL A 30 20.70 -12.76 3.80
N GLN A 31 20.41 -11.82 2.90
CA GLN A 31 19.39 -10.80 3.12
C GLN A 31 17.98 -11.42 3.13
N VAL A 32 17.14 -10.98 4.07
CA VAL A 32 15.79 -11.50 4.27
C VAL A 32 14.78 -10.37 4.35
N MET A 33 13.60 -10.61 3.80
CA MET A 33 12.35 -9.88 4.07
C MET A 33 11.26 -10.92 4.35
N ILE A 34 10.23 -10.55 5.10
CA ILE A 34 9.12 -11.44 5.46
C ILE A 34 7.89 -11.08 4.63
N GLU A 35 7.22 -12.07 4.07
CA GLU A 35 5.92 -11.87 3.41
C GLU A 35 4.77 -11.93 4.43
N GLY A 36 3.78 -11.05 4.25
CA GLY A 36 2.65 -10.88 5.15
C GLY A 36 1.28 -11.22 4.57
N PRO A 37 0.19 -10.92 5.30
CA PRO A 37 -1.15 -11.38 4.96
C PRO A 37 -1.74 -10.75 3.70
N GLY A 38 -2.85 -11.36 3.24
CA GLY A 38 -3.68 -10.83 2.17
C GLY A 38 -4.97 -10.12 2.63
N HIS A 39 -5.79 -10.71 3.51
CA HIS A 39 -7.12 -10.19 3.88
C HIS A 39 -7.19 -10.01 5.39
N VAL A 40 -7.31 -8.77 5.87
CA VAL A 40 -7.28 -8.43 7.30
C VAL A 40 -8.17 -7.23 7.56
N PRO A 41 -9.19 -7.34 8.44
CA PRO A 41 -10.03 -6.20 8.77
C PRO A 41 -9.24 -5.18 9.60
N MET A 42 -9.53 -3.88 9.45
CA MET A 42 -8.69 -2.79 9.94
C MET A 42 -8.28 -2.89 11.42
N GLN A 43 -9.20 -3.31 12.30
CA GLN A 43 -8.94 -3.47 13.74
C GLN A 43 -7.89 -4.53 14.07
N MET A 44 -7.54 -5.41 13.12
CA MET A 44 -6.57 -6.50 13.27
C MET A 44 -5.21 -6.21 12.61
N ILE A 45 -5.11 -5.16 11.79
CA ILE A 45 -3.89 -4.83 11.02
C ILE A 45 -2.71 -4.54 11.96
N ARG A 46 -2.91 -3.74 13.01
CA ARG A 46 -1.84 -3.38 13.95
C ARG A 46 -1.21 -4.61 14.60
N ARG A 47 -2.02 -5.64 14.90
CA ARG A 47 -1.52 -6.88 15.50
C ARG A 47 -0.55 -7.63 14.58
N ASN A 48 -0.82 -7.65 13.28
CA ASN A 48 0.08 -8.28 12.31
C ASN A 48 1.46 -7.63 12.33
N MET A 49 1.51 -6.30 12.30
CA MET A 49 2.79 -5.58 12.35
C MET A 49 3.54 -5.84 13.66
N THR A 50 2.84 -5.84 14.81
CA THR A 50 3.52 -6.08 16.09
C THR A 50 4.05 -7.50 16.23
N GLU A 51 3.30 -8.51 15.76
CA GLU A 51 3.75 -9.91 15.81
C GLU A 51 4.96 -10.12 14.87
N GLU A 52 4.98 -9.46 13.70
CA GLU A 52 6.12 -9.54 12.78
C GLU A 52 7.37 -8.88 13.37
N LEU A 53 7.27 -7.65 13.91
CA LEU A 53 8.42 -6.99 14.53
C LEU A 53 9.00 -7.83 15.68
N GLU A 54 8.13 -8.41 16.52
CA GLU A 54 8.54 -9.22 17.67
C GLU A 54 9.18 -10.55 17.25
N HIS A 55 8.54 -11.28 16.34
CA HIS A 55 8.94 -12.65 16.01
C HIS A 55 9.96 -12.73 14.87
N CYS A 56 10.01 -11.72 13.99
CA CYS A 56 10.90 -11.66 12.84
C CYS A 56 12.03 -10.64 13.00
N HIS A 57 12.22 -10.11 14.21
CA HIS A 57 13.41 -9.32 14.59
C HIS A 57 13.60 -8.06 13.76
N GLU A 58 12.49 -7.37 13.46
CA GLU A 58 12.48 -6.16 12.64
C GLU A 58 13.03 -6.36 11.21
N ALA A 59 12.98 -7.59 10.69
CA ALA A 59 13.20 -7.83 9.27
C ALA A 59 12.21 -6.98 8.43
N PRO A 60 12.59 -6.56 7.20
CA PRO A 60 11.67 -5.82 6.35
C PRO A 60 10.39 -6.62 6.06
N PHE A 61 9.23 -6.07 6.39
CA PHE A 61 7.94 -6.70 6.11
C PHE A 61 7.42 -6.32 4.71
N TYR A 62 6.87 -7.29 3.99
CA TYR A 62 6.34 -7.17 2.63
C TYR A 62 4.91 -7.73 2.55
N THR A 63 3.90 -6.88 2.38
CA THR A 63 2.48 -7.30 2.50
C THR A 63 1.72 -7.25 1.19
N LEU A 64 0.74 -8.13 0.99
CA LEU A 64 -0.22 -8.07 -0.12
C LEU A 64 -1.47 -7.33 0.33
N GLY A 65 -1.49 -6.01 0.18
CA GLY A 65 -2.51 -5.15 0.80
C GLY A 65 -2.18 -4.82 2.25
N PRO A 66 -3.01 -5.21 3.25
CA PRO A 66 -4.09 -6.19 3.15
C PRO A 66 -5.45 -5.63 2.70
N LEU A 67 -6.28 -6.47 2.07
CA LEU A 67 -7.69 -6.20 1.78
C LEU A 67 -8.48 -6.09 3.08
N THR A 68 -9.15 -4.96 3.29
CA THR A 68 -9.90 -4.70 4.52
C THR A 68 -11.34 -5.22 4.49
N THR A 69 -11.80 -5.71 3.35
CA THR A 69 -13.14 -6.29 3.16
C THR A 69 -13.16 -7.16 1.90
N ASP A 70 -13.99 -8.22 1.91
CA ASP A 70 -14.10 -9.21 0.82
C ASP A 70 -15.25 -8.93 -0.16
N ILE A 71 -16.05 -7.88 0.08
CA ILE A 71 -17.35 -7.72 -0.59
C ILE A 71 -17.32 -6.84 -1.84
N ALA A 72 -16.13 -6.45 -2.31
CA ALA A 72 -15.97 -5.52 -3.43
C ALA A 72 -15.00 -6.01 -4.53
N PRO A 73 -15.15 -7.25 -5.04
CA PRO A 73 -14.37 -7.69 -6.20
C PRO A 73 -14.59 -6.74 -7.38
N GLY A 74 -13.52 -6.38 -8.09
CA GLY A 74 -13.52 -5.27 -9.05
C GLY A 74 -12.95 -3.98 -8.48
N TYR A 75 -12.87 -3.87 -7.14
CA TYR A 75 -12.36 -2.70 -6.42
C TYR A 75 -11.31 -3.07 -5.38
N ASP A 76 -10.67 -4.25 -5.51
CA ASP A 76 -9.75 -4.75 -4.50
C ASP A 76 -8.45 -3.95 -4.39
N HIS A 77 -8.04 -3.27 -5.45
CA HIS A 77 -7.01 -2.21 -5.37
C HIS A 77 -7.35 -1.15 -4.31
N PHE A 78 -8.62 -0.75 -4.19
CA PHE A 78 -9.08 0.22 -3.20
C PHE A 78 -9.23 -0.41 -1.80
N THR A 79 -9.87 -1.58 -1.70
CA THR A 79 -10.04 -2.28 -0.40
C THR A 79 -8.69 -2.58 0.23
N SER A 80 -7.71 -3.00 -0.57
CA SER A 80 -6.35 -3.26 -0.12
C SER A 80 -5.53 -1.98 0.06
N GLY A 81 -5.75 -0.93 -0.74
CA GLY A 81 -5.07 0.36 -0.58
C GLY A 81 -5.28 0.98 0.80
N ILE A 82 -6.46 0.77 1.41
CA ILE A 82 -6.75 1.18 2.80
C ILE A 82 -5.83 0.45 3.77
N GLY A 83 -5.79 -0.89 3.71
CA GLY A 83 -4.98 -1.69 4.61
C GLY A 83 -3.48 -1.49 4.39
N ALA A 84 -3.07 -1.34 3.13
CA ALA A 84 -1.69 -1.05 2.73
C ALA A 84 -1.19 0.28 3.32
N ALA A 85 -2.00 1.34 3.28
CA ALA A 85 -1.66 2.61 3.91
C ALA A 85 -1.53 2.47 5.44
N MET A 86 -2.41 1.71 6.09
CA MET A 86 -2.36 1.46 7.53
C MET A 86 -1.14 0.65 7.95
N ILE A 87 -0.88 -0.48 7.30
CA ILE A 87 0.24 -1.36 7.67
C ILE A 87 1.59 -0.73 7.28
N GLY A 88 1.63 0.02 6.16
CA GLY A 88 2.76 0.86 5.80
C GLY A 88 3.06 1.92 6.86
N TRP A 89 2.01 2.58 7.39
CA TRP A 89 2.17 3.53 8.50
C TRP A 89 2.72 2.83 9.75
N PHE A 90 2.26 1.62 10.06
CA PHE A 90 2.71 0.87 11.23
C PHE A 90 4.14 0.34 11.11
N GLY A 91 4.73 0.30 9.91
CA GLY A 91 6.15 -0.04 9.74
C GLY A 91 6.47 -0.95 8.56
N CYS A 92 5.48 -1.42 7.80
CA CYS A 92 5.73 -2.30 6.65
C CYS A 92 6.64 -1.60 5.62
N ALA A 93 7.64 -2.33 5.14
CA ALA A 93 8.72 -1.78 4.32
C ALA A 93 8.37 -1.76 2.83
N MET A 94 7.61 -2.75 2.34
CA MET A 94 7.21 -2.87 0.95
C MET A 94 5.77 -3.34 0.82
N LEU A 95 5.05 -2.81 -0.16
CA LEU A 95 3.63 -3.11 -0.37
C LEU A 95 3.45 -3.74 -1.75
N CYS A 96 3.04 -5.01 -1.79
CA CYS A 96 2.65 -5.67 -3.03
C CYS A 96 1.31 -5.12 -3.45
N TYR A 97 1.27 -4.54 -4.64
CA TYR A 97 0.04 -3.98 -5.18
C TYR A 97 -1.03 -5.04 -5.47
N VAL A 98 -2.28 -4.61 -5.44
CA VAL A 98 -3.45 -5.39 -5.83
C VAL A 98 -4.15 -4.62 -6.95
N THR A 99 -4.55 -5.33 -8.00
CA THR A 99 -5.21 -4.72 -9.16
C THR A 99 -6.73 -4.71 -8.98
N PRO A 100 -7.49 -3.92 -9.75
CA PRO A 100 -8.94 -4.01 -9.78
C PRO A 100 -9.48 -5.41 -10.12
N LYS A 101 -8.71 -6.19 -10.89
CA LYS A 101 -9.09 -7.54 -11.34
C LYS A 101 -8.68 -8.66 -10.38
N GLU A 102 -8.15 -8.33 -9.21
CA GLU A 102 -7.93 -9.34 -8.18
C GLU A 102 -9.21 -10.16 -7.96
N HIS A 103 -9.04 -11.47 -7.76
CA HIS A 103 -10.14 -12.44 -7.66
C HIS A 103 -11.02 -12.63 -8.92
N LEU A 104 -10.76 -11.91 -10.02
CA LEU A 104 -11.60 -11.92 -11.23
C LEU A 104 -10.88 -12.39 -12.49
N GLY A 105 -9.57 -12.12 -12.61
CA GLY A 105 -8.78 -12.59 -13.76
C GLY A 105 -7.47 -11.85 -13.95
N LEU A 106 -6.82 -12.07 -15.09
CA LEU A 106 -5.53 -11.43 -15.39
C LEU A 106 -5.70 -9.93 -15.66
N PRO A 107 -4.87 -9.06 -15.03
CA PRO A 107 -4.89 -7.63 -15.26
C PRO A 107 -4.42 -7.28 -16.67
N ASN A 108 -5.07 -6.29 -17.28
CA ASN A 108 -4.61 -5.62 -18.49
C ASN A 108 -3.73 -4.41 -18.11
N LYS A 109 -3.27 -3.67 -19.13
CA LYS A 109 -2.40 -2.49 -18.94
C LYS A 109 -3.02 -1.43 -18.02
N GLU A 110 -4.32 -1.17 -18.11
CA GLU A 110 -4.99 -0.16 -17.30
C GLU A 110 -5.16 -0.64 -15.86
N ASP A 111 -5.51 -1.91 -15.67
CA ASP A 111 -5.61 -2.53 -14.33
C ASP A 111 -4.27 -2.44 -13.58
N VAL A 112 -3.15 -2.66 -14.29
CA VAL A 112 -1.79 -2.49 -13.75
C VAL A 112 -1.54 -1.03 -13.37
N LYS A 113 -1.85 -0.07 -14.25
CA LYS A 113 -1.69 1.36 -13.96
C LYS A 113 -2.48 1.78 -12.72
N GLN A 114 -3.75 1.36 -12.62
CA GLN A 114 -4.60 1.67 -11.47
C GLN A 114 -4.02 1.11 -10.17
N GLY A 115 -3.62 -0.18 -10.16
CA GLY A 115 -2.97 -0.79 -9.00
C GLY A 115 -1.71 -0.02 -8.57
N LEU A 116 -0.84 0.34 -9.52
CA LEU A 116 0.40 1.07 -9.23
C LEU A 116 0.13 2.45 -8.64
N ILE A 117 -0.79 3.23 -9.24
CA ILE A 117 -1.14 4.56 -8.72
C ILE A 117 -1.75 4.45 -7.33
N THR A 118 -2.67 3.51 -7.10
CA THR A 118 -3.28 3.28 -5.79
C THR A 118 -2.24 2.96 -4.72
N TYR A 119 -1.26 2.11 -5.01
CA TYR A 119 -0.23 1.75 -4.05
C TYR A 119 0.82 2.85 -3.85
N LYS A 120 1.09 3.67 -4.87
CA LYS A 120 1.89 4.90 -4.70
C LYS A 120 1.20 5.90 -3.77
N ILE A 121 -0.14 6.01 -3.85
CA ILE A 121 -0.93 6.83 -2.91
C ILE A 121 -0.83 6.24 -1.50
N ALA A 122 -1.06 4.94 -1.34
CA ALA A 122 -1.01 4.26 -0.04
C ALA A 122 0.37 4.40 0.63
N ALA A 123 1.45 4.16 -0.11
CA ALA A 123 2.82 4.32 0.37
C ALA A 123 3.12 5.76 0.78
N HIS A 124 2.74 6.75 -0.04
CA HIS A 124 2.94 8.16 0.29
C HIS A 124 2.12 8.59 1.52
N ALA A 125 0.88 8.10 1.65
CA ALA A 125 0.05 8.34 2.83
C ALA A 125 0.69 7.76 4.10
N ALA A 126 1.27 6.55 4.01
CA ALA A 126 2.06 5.97 5.09
C ALA A 126 3.29 6.82 5.45
N ASP A 127 4.04 7.30 4.46
CA ASP A 127 5.21 8.16 4.68
C ASP A 127 4.83 9.49 5.37
N LEU A 128 3.71 10.10 4.97
CA LEU A 128 3.15 11.28 5.65
C LEU A 128 2.80 10.96 7.11
N ALA A 129 2.11 9.84 7.37
CA ALA A 129 1.72 9.43 8.71
C ALA A 129 2.92 9.08 9.61
N LYS A 130 4.01 8.59 9.01
CA LYS A 130 5.31 8.35 9.67
C LYS A 130 6.10 9.65 9.92
N GLY A 131 5.71 10.76 9.30
CA GLY A 131 6.48 12.00 9.33
C GLY A 131 7.82 11.88 8.60
N HIS A 132 7.89 11.07 7.55
CA HIS A 132 9.14 10.84 6.81
C HIS A 132 9.68 12.17 6.26
N PRO A 133 10.98 12.50 6.48
CA PRO A 133 11.57 13.72 5.97
C PRO A 133 11.34 13.86 4.46
N GLY A 134 10.77 15.01 4.06
CA GLY A 134 10.53 15.33 2.65
C GLY A 134 9.18 14.88 2.08
N ALA A 135 8.44 13.96 2.72
CA ALA A 135 7.15 13.48 2.20
C ALA A 135 6.17 14.66 2.01
N GLN A 136 6.04 15.51 3.03
CA GLN A 136 5.10 16.63 3.04
C GLN A 136 5.43 17.76 2.04
N ILE A 137 6.66 17.80 1.49
CA ILE A 137 7.07 18.85 0.53
C ILE A 137 6.19 18.81 -0.72
N ARG A 138 5.91 17.61 -1.23
CA ARG A 138 5.09 17.43 -2.44
C ARG A 138 3.66 17.89 -2.21
N ASP A 139 3.05 17.53 -1.08
CA ASP A 139 1.69 17.93 -0.69
C ASP A 139 1.58 19.45 -0.53
N ASN A 140 2.58 20.09 0.07
CA ASN A 140 2.63 21.53 0.22
C ASN A 140 2.78 22.24 -1.14
N ALA A 141 3.64 21.73 -2.03
CA ALA A 141 3.79 22.27 -3.38
C ALA A 141 2.50 22.14 -4.20
N MET A 142 1.85 20.98 -4.14
CA MET A 142 0.55 20.71 -4.76
C MET A 142 -0.53 21.67 -4.23
N SER A 143 -0.63 21.81 -2.91
CA SER A 143 -1.59 22.70 -2.25
C SER A 143 -1.36 24.16 -2.62
N LYS A 144 -0.10 24.60 -2.71
CA LYS A 144 0.25 25.95 -3.14
C LYS A 144 -0.13 26.20 -4.60
N ALA A 145 0.17 25.27 -5.51
CA ALA A 145 -0.21 25.38 -6.92
C ALA A 145 -1.74 25.48 -7.08
N ARG A 146 -2.49 24.67 -6.30
CA ARG A 146 -3.95 24.74 -6.26
C ARG A 146 -4.48 26.08 -5.78
N PHE A 147 -3.93 26.61 -4.69
CA PHE A 147 -4.34 27.90 -4.12
C PHE A 147 -4.07 29.07 -5.07
N GLU A 148 -2.96 29.02 -5.82
CA GLU A 148 -2.54 30.04 -6.78
C GLU A 148 -3.13 29.83 -8.19
N PHE A 149 -4.01 28.84 -8.37
CA PHE A 149 -4.61 28.47 -9.66
C PHE A 149 -3.56 28.17 -10.77
N ARG A 150 -2.38 27.68 -10.38
CA ARG A 150 -1.33 27.24 -11.32
C ARG A 150 -1.62 25.82 -11.81
N TRP A 151 -2.60 25.69 -12.70
CA TRP A 151 -3.10 24.39 -13.19
C TRP A 151 -2.02 23.47 -13.74
N GLU A 152 -1.14 23.98 -14.61
CA GLU A 152 -0.04 23.20 -15.18
C GLU A 152 0.88 22.61 -14.10
N ASP A 153 1.23 23.43 -13.09
CA ASP A 153 2.07 22.98 -11.99
C ASP A 153 1.34 21.96 -11.12
N GLN A 154 0.03 22.15 -10.89
CA GLN A 154 -0.81 21.19 -10.17
C GLN A 154 -0.83 19.83 -10.88
N PHE A 155 -1.02 19.80 -12.20
CA PHE A 155 -1.01 18.55 -12.96
C PHE A 155 0.35 17.88 -12.92
N ASN A 156 1.43 18.63 -13.16
CA ASN A 156 2.79 18.10 -13.18
C ASN A 156 3.25 17.56 -11.81
N LEU A 157 2.68 18.07 -10.70
CA LEU A 157 2.93 17.57 -9.35
C LEU A 157 2.11 16.33 -8.99
N ALA A 158 1.06 15.98 -9.75
CA ALA A 158 0.18 14.85 -9.46
C ALA A 158 0.91 13.50 -9.66
N LEU A 159 0.41 12.43 -9.05
CA LEU A 159 0.92 11.07 -9.27
C LEU A 159 0.62 10.57 -10.68
N ASP A 160 -0.49 11.02 -11.27
CA ASP A 160 -0.86 10.78 -12.65
C ASP A 160 -1.26 12.11 -13.33
N PRO A 161 -0.28 12.86 -13.87
CA PRO A 161 -0.51 14.16 -14.50
C PRO A 161 -1.50 14.11 -15.67
N PHE A 162 -1.51 13.01 -16.43
CA PHE A 162 -2.35 12.87 -17.62
C PHE A 162 -3.83 12.75 -17.24
N THR A 163 -4.14 11.91 -16.24
CA THR A 163 -5.52 11.78 -15.75
C THR A 163 -6.00 13.06 -15.09
N ALA A 164 -5.16 13.72 -14.29
CA ALA A 164 -5.51 15.00 -13.65
C ALA A 164 -5.87 16.09 -14.68
N ARG A 165 -5.11 16.18 -15.77
CA ARG A 165 -5.36 17.11 -16.88
C ARG A 165 -6.62 16.74 -17.66
N ALA A 166 -6.77 15.46 -18.01
CA ALA A 166 -7.93 14.99 -18.76
C ALA A 166 -9.25 15.33 -18.04
N TYR A 167 -9.34 15.07 -16.73
CA TYR A 167 -10.55 15.36 -15.95
C TYR A 167 -10.85 16.86 -15.81
N HIS A 168 -9.83 17.71 -15.79
CA HIS A 168 -10.03 19.16 -15.81
C HIS A 168 -10.60 19.62 -17.16
N ASP A 169 -10.01 19.13 -18.26
CA ASP A 169 -10.34 19.56 -19.62
C ASP A 169 -11.69 19.01 -20.12
N GLU A 170 -12.26 18.00 -19.46
CA GLU A 170 -13.59 17.46 -19.78
C GLU A 170 -14.72 18.48 -19.64
N THR A 171 -14.59 19.47 -18.76
CA THR A 171 -15.71 20.36 -18.39
C THR A 171 -15.41 21.85 -18.49
N LEU A 172 -14.14 22.24 -18.54
CA LEU A 172 -13.75 23.64 -18.65
C LEU A 172 -13.49 23.99 -20.13
N PRO A 173 -14.17 25.02 -20.68
CA PRO A 173 -13.94 25.45 -22.05
C PRO A 173 -12.48 25.92 -22.20
N GLN A 174 -11.78 25.36 -23.17
CA GLN A 174 -10.50 25.92 -23.64
C GLN A 174 -10.84 27.20 -24.43
N GLU A 175 -10.56 28.37 -23.86
CA GLU A 175 -10.42 29.61 -24.64
C GLU A 175 -9.05 29.66 -25.33
#